data_AF-A0A9D1GBS7-F1
#
_entry.id   AF-A0A9D1GBS7-F1
#
_cell.length_a   1.000
_cell.length_b   1.000
_cell.length_c   1.000
_cell.angle_alpha   90.00
_cell.angle_beta   90.00
_cell.angle_gamma   90.00
#
_symmetry.space_group_name_H-M   'P 1'
#
loop_
_entity.id
_entity.type
_entity.pdbx_description
1 polymer ?
#
loop_
_entity_poly.entity_id
_entity_poly.type
_entity_poly.pdbx_seq_one_letter_code
_entity_poly.pdbx_strand_id
1 'polypeptide(L)'
;MAKRKVVKRVKMSRFERLIYTFALVLAVSAPLTIVFSKATLSKINFEVEKTKKEISEQTKTNESLSMKINELASLDKIEEVAKEQGLSYNNDNIKNIDE
;
A
#
# COMPACT_ATOMS: atom_id res chain seq x y z
N MET A 1 56.99 13.12 61.31
CA MET A 1 55.52 12.93 61.37
C MET A 1 54.96 12.99 59.94
N ALA A 2 54.56 11.86 59.36
CA ALA A 2 54.03 11.81 58.00
C ALA A 2 52.52 12.15 58.01
N LYS A 3 52.12 13.26 57.39
CA LYS A 3 50.71 13.63 57.23
C LYS A 3 50.06 12.70 56.18
N ARG A 4 49.20 11.78 56.63
CA ARG A 4 48.32 10.98 55.76
C ARG A 4 47.38 11.93 55.00
N LYS A 5 47.53 12.03 53.68
CA LYS A 5 46.53 12.66 52.79
C LYS A 5 45.29 11.76 52.75
N VAL A 6 44.21 12.20 53.39
CA VAL A 6 42.91 11.55 53.31
C VAL A 6 42.33 11.84 51.93
N VAL A 7 42.23 10.82 51.09
CA VAL A 7 41.56 10.90 49.78
C VAL A 7 40.06 11.10 50.05
N LYS A 8 39.57 12.34 49.88
CA LYS A 8 38.14 12.64 50.00
C LYS A 8 37.40 11.92 48.86
N ARG A 9 36.61 10.90 49.19
CA ARG A 9 35.66 10.30 48.25
C ARG A 9 34.61 11.35 47.91
N VAL A 10 34.61 11.82 46.67
CA VAL A 10 33.58 12.71 46.15
C VAL A 10 32.27 11.94 46.20
N LYS A 11 31.32 12.38 47.03
CA LYS A 11 29.96 11.80 47.06
C LYS A 11 29.24 12.32 45.81
N MET A 12 28.85 11.40 44.92
CA MET A 12 28.03 11.69 43.74
C MET A 12 26.82 12.54 44.15
N SER A 13 26.64 13.67 43.47
CA SER A 13 25.51 14.56 43.70
C SER A 13 24.19 13.86 43.33
N ARG A 14 23.07 14.21 43.98
CA ARG A 14 21.74 13.67 43.65
C ARG A 14 21.38 13.88 42.16
N PHE A 15 21.87 14.98 41.59
CA PHE A 15 21.65 15.31 40.18
C PHE A 15 22.47 14.44 39.21
N GLU A 16 23.73 14.12 39.54
CA GLU A 16 24.53 13.19 38.74
C GLU A 16 23.88 11.81 38.69
N ARG A 17 23.39 11.32 39.84
CA ARG A 17 22.69 10.03 39.89
C ARG A 17 21.44 10.02 39.00
N LEU A 18 20.68 11.12 38.95
CA LEU A 18 19.51 11.27 38.08
C LEU A 18 19.89 11.18 36.59
N ILE A 19 20.93 11.92 36.18
CA ILE A 19 21.40 11.91 34.78
C ILE A 19 21.86 10.51 34.37
N TYR A 20 22.63 9.81 35.21
CA TYR A 20 23.06 8.46 34.89
C TYR A 20 21.89 7.47 34.81
N THR A 21 20.89 7.58 35.70
CA THR A 21 19.69 6.73 35.60
C THR A 21 18.89 7.02 34.33
N PHE A 22 18.76 8.29 33.94
CA PHE A 22 18.05 8.68 32.73
C PHE A 22 18.79 8.20 31.47
N ALA A 23 20.12 8.36 31.44
CA ALA A 23 20.96 7.86 30.37
C ALA A 23 20.87 6.34 30.21
N LEU A 24 20.84 5.59 31.33
CA LEU A 24 20.65 4.14 31.31
C LEU A 24 19.29 3.76 30.73
N VAL A 25 18.21 4.44 31.15
CA VAL A 25 16.85 4.19 30.64
C VAL A 25 16.78 4.47 29.14
N LEU A 26 17.36 5.57 28.66
CA LEU A 26 17.41 5.89 27.23
C LEU A 26 18.25 4.88 26.45
N ALA A 27 19.39 4.44 26.99
CA ALA A 27 20.25 3.46 26.33
C ALA A 27 19.53 2.11 26.14
N VAL A 28 18.68 1.71 27.09
CA VAL A 28 17.91 0.47 27.00
C VAL A 28 16.64 0.64 26.15
N SER A 29 15.96 1.79 26.22
CA SER A 29 14.72 2.01 25.49
C SER A 29 14.93 2.34 24.00
N ALA A 30 16.04 2.97 23.64
CA ALA A 30 16.37 3.31 22.26
C ALA A 30 16.32 2.11 21.29
N PRO A 31 17.02 0.98 21.53
CA PRO A 31 16.98 -0.16 20.62
C PRO A 31 15.57 -0.77 20.53
N LEU A 32 14.81 -0.80 21.63
CA LEU A 32 13.43 -1.30 21.62
C LEU A 32 12.56 -0.45 20.68
N THR A 33 12.57 0.87 20.86
CA THR A 33 11.80 1.79 20.02
C THR A 33 12.20 1.70 18.55
N ILE A 34 13.50 1.57 18.25
CA ILE A 34 13.97 1.41 16.87
C ILE A 34 13.41 0.13 16.24
N VAL A 35 13.47 -1.00 16.95
CA VAL A 35 12.94 -2.28 16.44
C VAL A 35 11.44 -2.20 16.23
N PHE A 36 10.68 -1.67 17.20
CA PHE A 36 9.23 -1.49 17.07
C PHE A 36 8.86 -0.57 15.90
N SER A 37 9.55 0.56 15.74
CA SER A 37 9.33 1.48 14.62
C SER A 37 9.64 0.82 13.28
N LYS A 38 10.75 0.07 13.18
CA LYS A 38 11.10 -0.67 11.95
C LYS A 38 10.08 -1.75 11.61
N ALA A 39 9.62 -2.50 12.61
CA ALA A 39 8.59 -3.52 12.42
C ALA A 39 7.27 -2.89 11.96
N THR A 40 6.87 -1.78 12.59
CA THR A 40 5.65 -1.04 12.21
C THR A 40 5.77 -0.47 10.80
N LEU A 41 6.90 0.13 10.44
CA LEU A 41 7.15 0.63 9.09
C LEU A 41 7.08 -0.49 8.05
N SER A 42 7.67 -1.66 8.35
CA SER A 42 7.59 -2.82 7.45
C SER A 42 6.16 -3.32 7.30
N LYS A 43 5.37 -3.35 8.37
CA LYS A 43 3.95 -3.71 8.31
C LYS A 43 3.17 -2.74 7.43
N ILE A 44 3.39 -1.43 7.61
CA ILE A 44 2.75 -0.39 6.80
C ILE A 44 3.12 -0.57 5.33
N ASN A 45 4.40 -0.77 5.01
CA ASN A 45 4.83 -1.00 3.64
C ASN A 45 4.17 -2.25 3.02
N PHE A 46 4.05 -3.32 3.80
CA PHE A 46 3.36 -4.53 3.35
C PHE A 46 1.87 -4.28 3.09
N GLU A 47 1.20 -3.56 3.99
CA GLU A 47 -0.22 -3.23 3.87
C GLU A 47 -0.49 -2.31 2.66
N VAL A 48 0.39 -1.35 2.41
CA VAL A 48 0.36 -0.51 1.22
C VAL A 48 0.52 -1.35 -0.05
N GLU A 49 1.51 -2.24 -0.10
CA GLU A 49 1.74 -3.09 -1.27
C GLU A 49 0.57 -4.05 -1.51
N LYS A 50 -0.01 -4.62 -0.43
CA LYS A 50 -1.21 -5.45 -0.50
C LYS A 50 -2.39 -4.66 -1.08
N THR A 51 -2.65 -3.46 -0.56
CA THR A 51 -3.73 -2.59 -1.03
C THR A 51 -3.52 -2.22 -2.51
N LYS A 52 -2.29 -1.90 -2.91
CA LYS A 52 -1.94 -1.61 -4.30
C LYS A 52 -2.20 -2.80 -5.22
N LYS A 53 -1.93 -4.02 -4.75
CA LYS A 53 -2.22 -5.24 -5.49
C LYS A 53 -3.72 -5.45 -5.67
N GLU A 54 -4.51 -5.27 -4.60
CA GLU A 54 -5.98 -5.36 -4.65
C GLU A 54 -6.56 -4.34 -5.64
N ILE A 55 -6.07 -3.09 -5.63
CA ILE A 55 -6.47 -2.08 -6.60
C ILE A 55 -6.12 -2.51 -8.03
N SER A 56 -4.92 -3.05 -8.25
CA SER A 56 -4.49 -3.53 -9.58
C SER A 56 -5.38 -4.67 -10.10
N GLU A 57 -5.75 -5.62 -9.24
CA GLU A 57 -6.66 -6.72 -9.59
C GLU A 57 -8.07 -6.19 -9.92
N GLN A 58 -8.57 -5.24 -9.14
CA GLN A 58 -9.86 -4.61 -9.41
C GLN A 58 -9.85 -3.82 -10.72
N THR A 59 -8.79 -3.06 -11.00
CA THR A 59 -8.64 -2.32 -12.26
C THR A 59 -8.64 -3.25 -13.46
N LYS A 60 -7.90 -4.36 -13.41
CA LYS A 60 -7.92 -5.38 -14.48
C LYS A 60 -9.30 -5.99 -14.68
N THR A 61 -10.04 -6.23 -13.59
CA THR A 61 -11.41 -6.74 -13.66
C THR A 61 -12.32 -5.72 -14.34
N ASN A 62 -12.20 -4.45 -13.98
CA ASN A 62 -12.97 -3.37 -14.59
C ASN A 62 -12.63 -3.21 -16.09
N GLU A 63 -11.36 -3.28 -16.47
CA GLU A 63 -10.93 -3.28 -17.86
C GLU A 63 -11.51 -4.46 -18.64
N SER A 64 -11.45 -5.68 -18.09
CA SER A 64 -12.04 -6.87 -18.71
C SER A 64 -13.55 -6.76 -18.89
N LEU A 65 -14.27 -6.22 -17.90
CA LEU A 65 -15.71 -5.96 -18.01
C LEU A 65 -16.01 -4.92 -19.09
N SER A 66 -15.22 -3.85 -19.17
CA SER A 66 -15.33 -2.83 -20.22
C SER A 66 -15.10 -3.43 -21.62
N MET A 67 -14.10 -4.30 -21.77
CA MET A 67 -13.87 -5.02 -23.02
C MET A 67 -15.08 -5.89 -23.42
N LYS A 68 -15.67 -6.63 -22.47
CA LYS A 68 -16.88 -7.42 -22.72
C LYS A 68 -18.06 -6.56 -23.14
N ILE A 69 -18.24 -5.37 -22.56
CA ILE A 69 -19.29 -4.45 -22.99
C ILE A 69 -19.09 -4.05 -24.45
N ASN A 70 -17.86 -3.72 -24.84
CA ASN A 70 -17.54 -3.35 -26.22
C ASN A 70 -17.75 -4.51 -27.20
N GLU A 71 -17.37 -5.73 -26.81
CA GLU A 71 -17.62 -6.94 -27.60
C GLU A 71 -19.11 -7.21 -27.77
N LEU A 72 -19.91 -7.08 -26.69
CA LEU A 72 -21.36 -7.28 -26.74
C LEU A 72 -22.08 -6.19 -27.55
N ALA A 73 -21.56 -4.97 -27.55
CA ALA A 73 -22.10 -3.86 -28.33
C ALA A 73 -21.57 -3.83 -29.78
N SER A 74 -20.66 -4.75 -30.15
CA SER A 74 -20.09 -4.79 -31.49
C SER A 74 -21.15 -5.13 -32.54
N LEU A 75 -20.98 -4.58 -33.75
CA LEU A 75 -21.84 -4.90 -34.90
C LEU A 75 -21.84 -6.40 -35.18
N ASP A 76 -20.69 -7.06 -35.06
CA ASP A 76 -20.55 -8.51 -35.22
C ASP A 76 -21.48 -9.26 -34.27
N LYS A 77 -21.56 -8.84 -32.99
CA LYS A 77 -22.47 -9.46 -32.03
C LYS A 77 -23.93 -9.16 -32.33
N ILE A 78 -24.24 -7.96 -32.80
CA ILE A 78 -25.60 -7.58 -33.23
C ILE A 78 -26.03 -8.45 -34.42
N GLU A 79 -25.16 -8.66 -35.40
CA GLU A 79 -25.43 -9.51 -36.56
C GLU A 79 -25.58 -10.99 -36.18
N GLU A 80 -24.73 -11.49 -35.28
CA GLU A 80 -24.84 -12.84 -34.72
C GLU A 80 -26.22 -13.05 -34.06
N VAL A 81 -26.62 -12.16 -33.15
CA VAL A 81 -27.92 -12.24 -32.46
C VAL A 81 -29.08 -12.09 -33.46
N ALA A 82 -28.98 -11.21 -34.46
CA ALA A 82 -30.01 -11.06 -35.49
C ALA A 82 -30.23 -12.37 -36.27
N LYS A 83 -29.15 -13.03 -36.69
CA LYS A 83 -29.20 -14.33 -37.38
C LYS A 83 -29.80 -15.42 -36.50
N GLU A 84 -29.42 -15.49 -35.22
CA GLU A 84 -29.99 -16.44 -34.25
C GLU A 84 -31.50 -16.24 -34.05
N GLN A 85 -31.97 -15.00 -34.11
CA GLN A 85 -33.40 -14.66 -34.04
C GLN A 85 -34.14 -14.84 -35.38
N GLY A 86 -33.47 -15.39 -36.41
CA GLY A 86 -34.07 -15.65 -37.72
C GLY A 86 -34.19 -14.43 -38.62
N LEU A 87 -33.51 -13.32 -38.29
CA LEU A 87 -33.43 -12.14 -39.13
C LEU A 87 -32.31 -12.30 -40.16
N SER A 88 -32.61 -12.02 -41.42
CA SER A 88 -31.63 -12.06 -42.52
C SER A 88 -31.31 -10.66 -43.02
N TYR A 89 -30.04 -10.41 -43.31
CA TYR A 89 -29.61 -9.15 -43.92
C TYR A 89 -30.16 -9.05 -45.37
N ASN A 90 -31.05 -8.08 -45.62
CA ASN A 90 -31.63 -7.85 -46.95
C ASN A 90 -31.13 -6.52 -47.52
N ASN A 91 -30.21 -6.59 -48.47
CA ASN A 91 -29.57 -5.43 -49.09
C ASN A 91 -30.40 -4.83 -50.25
N ASP A 92 -31.41 -5.55 -50.75
CA ASP A 92 -32.15 -5.18 -51.97
C ASP A 92 -33.12 -3.99 -51.76
N ASN A 93 -33.41 -3.62 -50.52
CA ASN A 93 -34.31 -2.51 -50.17
C ASN A 93 -33.61 -1.30 -49.51
N ILE A 94 -32.29 -1.20 -49.58
CA ILE A 94 -31.56 -0.05 -49.03
C ILE A 94 -31.58 1.11 -50.03
N LYS A 95 -32.26 2.20 -49.68
CA LYS A 95 -32.29 3.43 -50.47
C LYS A 95 -31.22 4.39 -49.92
N ASN A 96 -30.13 4.57 -50.65
CA ASN A 96 -29.16 5.62 -50.32
C ASN A 96 -29.82 6.98 -50.60
N ILE A 97 -29.95 7.80 -49.56
CA ILE A 97 -30.34 9.20 -49.69
C ILE A 97 -29.02 9.97 -49.76
N ASP A 98 -28.52 10.17 -50.98
CA ASP A 98 -27.46 11.16 -51.21
C ASP A 98 -28.06 12.56 -51.04
N GLU A 99 -27.34 13.44 -50.33
CA GLU A 99 -27.72 14.83 -50.07
C GLU A 99 -27.54 15.72 -51.31
#